data_AF-A0A7C5Q8S4-F1
#
_entry.id   AF-A0A7C5Q8S4-F1
#
_cell.length_a   1.000
_cell.length_b   1.000
_cell.length_c   1.000
_cell.angle_alpha   90.00
_cell.angle_beta   90.00
_cell.angle_gamma   90.00
#
_symmetry.space_group_name_H-M   'P 1'
#
loop_
_entity.id
_entity.type
_entity.pdbx_description
1 polymer ?
#
loop_
_entity_poly.entity_id
_entity_poly.type
_entity_poly.pdbx_seq_one_letter_code
_entity_poly.pdbx_strand_id
1 'polypeptide(L)'
;MRGGKDRGFTLIELLVTVAILAILMGVAIPMFTRYISKAYRGTVTADVKNAALAVEAFIEDYRSVPESRDCPSSGYGPAVCDLTDGTNTEPNALKVSKGVRIELRRVSGCEASVSYRVHGVHEKLPGWGFCFSACEGRQTETDGTGCP
;
A
#
# COMPACT_ATOMS: atom_id res chain seq x y z
N MET A 1 -47.25 29.54 -23.17
CA MET A 1 -46.01 28.75 -22.96
C MET A 1 -44.84 29.69 -23.21
N ARG A 2 -44.09 30.08 -22.15
CA ARG A 2 -42.92 30.96 -22.31
C ARG A 2 -41.85 30.17 -23.06
N GLY A 3 -41.57 30.54 -24.30
CA GLY A 3 -40.48 29.99 -25.10
C GLY A 3 -39.16 30.33 -24.42
N GLY A 4 -38.62 29.36 -23.69
CA GLY A 4 -37.24 29.37 -23.23
C GLY A 4 -36.36 29.50 -24.47
N LYS A 5 -35.55 30.57 -24.51
CA LYS A 5 -34.64 30.84 -25.61
C LYS A 5 -33.50 29.84 -25.47
N ASP A 6 -33.64 28.66 -26.07
CA ASP A 6 -32.60 27.63 -26.09
C ASP A 6 -31.38 28.22 -26.79
N ARG A 7 -30.38 28.62 -26.00
CA ARG A 7 -29.08 29.07 -26.48
C ARG A 7 -28.26 27.82 -26.77
N GLY A 8 -28.15 27.46 -28.05
CA GLY A 8 -27.19 26.44 -28.48
C GLY A 8 -25.76 26.94 -28.33
N PHE A 9 -24.85 26.05 -27.92
CA PHE A 9 -23.41 26.29 -27.94
C PHE A 9 -22.93 26.53 -29.37
N THR A 10 -22.00 27.46 -29.57
CA THR A 10 -21.39 27.68 -30.88
C THR A 10 -20.31 26.64 -31.16
N LEU A 11 -20.17 26.20 -32.42
CA LEU A 11 -19.10 25.26 -32.82
C LEU A 11 -17.71 25.80 -32.50
N ILE A 12 -17.52 27.11 -32.59
CA ILE A 12 -16.23 27.76 -32.28
C ILE A 12 -15.91 27.73 -30.79
N GLU A 13 -16.91 27.85 -29.93
CA GLU A 13 -16.74 27.81 -28.47
C GLU A 13 -16.33 26.41 -28.01
N LEU A 14 -16.90 25.37 -28.62
CA LEU A 14 -16.49 24.00 -28.38
C LEU A 14 -15.07 23.72 -28.91
N LEU A 15 -14.70 24.29 -30.06
CA LEU A 15 -13.37 24.12 -30.66
C LEU A 15 -12.27 24.78 -29.82
N VAL A 16 -12.48 25.99 -29.33
CA VAL A 16 -11.50 26.69 -28.49
C VAL A 16 -11.37 26.00 -27.12
N THR A 17 -12.46 25.52 -26.52
CA THR A 17 -12.40 24.83 -25.23
C THR A 17 -11.63 23.51 -25.31
N VAL A 18 -11.88 22.66 -26.32
CA VAL A 18 -11.10 21.42 -26.46
C VAL A 18 -9.63 21.69 -26.75
N ALA A 19 -9.31 22.76 -27.48
CA ALA A 19 -7.93 23.18 -27.73
C ALA A 19 -7.21 23.56 -26.43
N ILE A 20 -7.85 24.33 -25.56
CA ILE A 20 -7.29 24.71 -24.25
C ILE A 20 -7.16 23.48 -23.34
N LEU A 21 -8.16 22.59 -23.30
CA LEU A 21 -8.11 21.36 -22.51
C LEU A 21 -6.95 20.45 -22.93
N ALA A 22 -6.64 20.36 -24.23
CA ALA A 22 -5.51 19.58 -24.72
C ALA A 22 -4.16 20.11 -24.19
N ILE A 23 -3.98 21.42 -24.13
CA ILE A 23 -2.77 22.06 -23.58
C ILE A 23 -2.63 21.75 -22.09
N LEU A 24 -3.73 21.87 -21.32
CA LEU A 24 -3.73 21.60 -19.88
C LEU A 24 -3.43 20.13 -19.57
N MET A 25 -4.02 19.19 -20.32
CA MET A 25 -3.78 17.76 -20.12
C MET A 25 -2.32 17.36 -20.35
N GLY A 26 -1.63 18.02 -21.29
CA GLY A 26 -0.21 17.75 -21.57
C GLY A 26 0.69 17.90 -20.35
N VAL A 27 0.43 18.89 -19.49
CA VAL A 27 1.19 19.11 -18.24
C VAL A 27 0.59 18.34 -17.06
N ALA A 28 -0.74 18.22 -17.01
CA ALA A 28 -1.43 17.63 -15.87
C ALA A 28 -1.17 16.11 -15.73
N ILE A 29 -1.14 15.35 -16.83
CA ILE A 29 -0.99 13.89 -16.81
C ILE A 29 0.31 13.43 -16.12
N PRO A 30 1.52 13.86 -16.50
CA PRO A 30 2.76 13.38 -15.88
C PRO A 30 2.90 13.81 -14.41
N MET A 31 2.31 14.95 -14.02
CA MET A 31 2.28 15.38 -12.63
C MET A 31 1.37 14.47 -11.79
N PHE A 32 0.19 14.14 -12.33
CA PHE A 32 -0.79 13.30 -11.65
C PHE A 32 -0.29 11.85 -11.47
N THR A 33 0.42 11.27 -12.44
CA THR A 33 0.98 9.91 -12.29
C THR A 33 2.00 9.82 -11.16
N ARG A 34 2.87 10.83 -11.00
CA ARG A 34 3.82 10.90 -9.88
C ARG A 34 3.13 11.04 -8.53
N TYR A 35 2.07 11.84 -8.47
CA TYR A 35 1.27 12.02 -7.26
C TYR A 35 0.63 10.71 -6.81
N ILE A 36 0.02 9.96 -7.74
CA ILE A 36 -0.59 8.66 -7.43
C ILE A 36 0.49 7.66 -6.96
N SER A 37 1.65 7.58 -7.62
CA SER A 37 2.72 6.68 -7.18
C SER A 37 3.19 7.00 -5.76
N LYS A 38 3.28 8.28 -5.39
CA LYS A 38 3.60 8.69 -4.01
C LYS A 38 2.49 8.29 -3.04
N ALA A 39 1.23 8.39 -3.43
CA ALA A 39 0.11 7.94 -2.61
C ALA A 39 0.19 6.43 -2.35
N TYR A 40 0.44 5.61 -3.38
CA TYR A 40 0.63 4.16 -3.21
C TYR A 40 1.81 3.82 -2.29
N ARG A 41 2.93 4.53 -2.39
CA ARG A 41 4.06 4.37 -1.45
C ARG A 41 3.61 4.65 -0.02
N GLY A 42 2.89 5.76 0.19
CA GLY A 42 2.33 6.11 1.50
C GLY A 42 1.45 5.01 2.08
N THR A 43 0.56 4.44 1.26
CA THR A 43 -0.30 3.30 1.64
C THR A 43 0.52 2.09 2.09
N VAL A 44 1.52 1.66 1.31
CA VAL A 44 2.40 0.53 1.69
C VAL A 44 3.13 0.82 2.99
N THR A 45 3.70 2.02 3.14
CA THR A 45 4.43 2.37 4.38
C THR A 45 3.52 2.37 5.61
N ALA A 46 2.26 2.78 5.48
CA ALA A 46 1.29 2.75 6.56
C ALA A 46 0.92 1.31 6.92
N ASP A 47 0.62 0.48 5.93
CA ASP A 47 0.23 -0.91 6.17
C ASP A 47 1.39 -1.74 6.76
N VAL A 48 2.64 -1.51 6.31
CA VAL A 48 3.83 -2.18 6.89
C VAL A 48 4.03 -1.77 8.36
N LYS A 49 3.80 -0.51 8.71
CA LYS A 49 3.88 -0.05 10.10
C LYS A 49 2.77 -0.66 10.95
N ASN A 50 1.55 -0.71 10.43
CA ASN A 50 0.43 -1.35 11.11
C ASN A 50 0.69 -2.86 11.31
N ALA A 51 1.29 -3.53 10.33
CA ALA A 51 1.72 -4.92 10.43
C ALA A 51 2.80 -5.11 11.51
N ALA A 52 3.79 -4.23 11.60
CA ALA A 52 4.79 -4.28 12.66
C ALA A 52 4.15 -4.18 14.07
N LEU A 53 3.22 -3.22 14.25
CA LEU A 53 2.49 -3.07 15.51
C LEU A 53 1.64 -4.30 15.87
N ALA A 54 0.96 -4.89 14.89
CA ALA A 54 0.17 -6.11 15.10
C ALA A 54 1.05 -7.31 15.46
N VAL A 55 2.22 -7.43 14.83
CA VAL A 55 3.20 -8.48 15.15
C VAL A 55 3.79 -8.28 16.54
N GLU A 56 4.07 -7.04 16.96
CA GLU A 56 4.51 -6.72 18.31
C GLU A 56 3.46 -7.11 19.35
N ALA A 57 2.19 -6.76 19.13
CA ALA A 57 1.09 -7.17 20.01
C ALA A 57 0.99 -8.70 20.13
N PHE A 58 1.06 -9.42 19.00
CA PHE A 58 1.06 -10.88 18.99
C PHE A 58 2.24 -11.48 19.77
N ILE A 59 3.43 -10.90 19.64
CA ILE A 59 4.62 -11.33 20.39
C ILE A 59 4.44 -11.07 21.89
N GLU A 60 3.83 -9.96 22.29
CA GLU A 60 3.55 -9.67 23.70
C GLU A 60 2.59 -10.69 24.31
N ASP A 61 1.54 -11.06 23.58
CA ASP A 61 0.51 -11.98 24.06
C ASP A 61 0.97 -13.44 24.08
N TYR A 62 1.63 -13.91 23.01
CA TYR A 62 1.96 -15.32 22.82
C TYR A 62 3.44 -15.66 22.98
N ARG A 63 4.31 -14.65 23.15
CA ARG A 63 5.78 -14.80 23.26
C ARG A 63 6.40 -15.53 22.06
N SER A 64 5.74 -15.49 20.91
CA SER A 64 6.13 -16.17 19.68
C SER A 64 6.02 -15.20 18.49
N VAL A 65 6.87 -15.38 17.47
CA VAL A 65 6.71 -14.64 16.21
C VAL A 65 5.63 -15.34 15.39
N PRO A 66 4.65 -14.61 14.84
CA PRO A 66 3.73 -15.20 13.89
C PRO A 66 4.50 -15.69 12.65
N GLU A 67 4.19 -16.90 12.21
CA GLU A 67 4.73 -17.52 11.01
C GLU A 67 3.89 -17.22 9.76
N SER A 68 2.97 -16.25 9.84
CA SER A 68 1.92 -16.09 8.83
C SER A 68 2.49 -15.85 7.43
N ARG A 69 2.14 -16.81 6.56
CA ARG A 69 2.28 -16.76 5.10
C ARG A 69 1.56 -15.54 4.56
N ASP A 70 2.14 -14.94 3.53
CA ASP A 70 1.72 -13.72 2.82
C ASP A 70 0.25 -13.30 3.05
N CYS A 71 0.04 -12.06 3.48
CA CYS A 71 -1.25 -11.40 3.35
C CYS A 71 -1.53 -11.19 1.85
N PRO A 72 -2.47 -11.92 1.24
CA PRO A 72 -2.69 -11.82 -0.20
C PRO A 72 -3.24 -10.43 -0.53
N SER A 73 -2.78 -9.87 -1.65
CA SER A 73 -3.38 -8.67 -2.20
C SER A 73 -4.85 -8.95 -2.57
N SER A 74 -5.80 -8.30 -1.92
CA SER A 74 -7.21 -8.37 -2.30
C SER A 74 -7.47 -7.50 -3.54
N GLY A 75 -8.12 -8.08 -4.57
CA GLY A 75 -8.63 -7.32 -5.71
C GLY A 75 -9.82 -6.42 -5.36
N TYR A 76 -10.53 -6.75 -4.29
CA TYR A 76 -11.72 -6.05 -3.78
C TYR A 76 -11.55 -5.74 -2.28
N GLY A 77 -11.58 -4.46 -1.90
CA GLY A 77 -11.53 -4.01 -0.49
C GLY A 77 -10.17 -4.22 0.21
N PRO A 78 -10.05 -3.84 1.49
CA PRO A 78 -8.88 -4.17 2.29
C PRO A 78 -8.82 -5.69 2.53
N ALA A 79 -7.64 -6.29 2.36
CA ALA A 79 -7.43 -7.67 2.77
C ALA A 79 -7.38 -7.73 4.30
N VAL A 80 -7.96 -8.77 4.88
CA VAL A 80 -7.88 -9.04 6.31
C VAL A 80 -7.15 -10.36 6.48
N CYS A 81 -6.16 -10.37 7.37
CA CYS A 81 -5.35 -11.54 7.65
C CYS A 81 -5.30 -11.81 9.14
N ASP A 82 -5.16 -13.08 9.46
CA ASP A 82 -4.90 -13.56 10.80
C ASP A 82 -3.39 -13.68 11.02
N LEU A 83 -2.94 -13.39 12.24
CA LEU A 83 -1.58 -13.72 12.66
C LEU A 83 -1.61 -15.07 13.36
N THR A 84 -0.68 -15.96 13.02
CA THR A 84 -0.60 -17.27 13.68
C THR A 84 0.82 -17.78 13.70
N ASP A 85 1.18 -18.46 14.79
CA ASP A 85 2.43 -19.22 14.95
C ASP A 85 2.21 -20.74 14.75
N GLY A 86 1.03 -21.15 14.26
CA GLY A 86 0.61 -22.55 14.13
C GLY A 86 -0.05 -23.14 15.39
N THR A 87 0.02 -22.46 16.53
CA THR A 87 -0.58 -22.89 17.80
C THR A 87 -1.59 -21.88 18.36
N ASN A 88 -1.26 -20.60 18.25
CA ASN A 88 -2.06 -19.44 18.59
C ASN A 88 -2.46 -18.74 17.29
N THR A 89 -3.69 -18.22 17.25
CA THR A 89 -4.21 -17.49 16.11
C THR A 89 -4.92 -16.25 16.62
N GLU A 90 -4.50 -15.10 16.11
CA GLU A 90 -5.14 -13.82 16.36
C GLU A 90 -5.95 -13.42 15.13
N PRO A 91 -7.29 -13.58 15.18
CA PRO A 91 -8.13 -13.38 14.03
C PRO A 91 -8.27 -11.90 13.69
N ASN A 92 -8.24 -11.59 12.40
CA ASN A 92 -8.37 -10.24 11.85
C ASN A 92 -7.32 -9.24 12.40
N ALA A 93 -6.15 -9.73 12.78
CA ALA A 93 -5.08 -8.94 13.38
C ALA A 93 -4.52 -7.88 12.41
N LEU A 94 -4.55 -8.14 11.10
CA LEU A 94 -4.01 -7.23 10.10
C LEU A 94 -5.04 -6.85 9.04
N LYS A 95 -5.16 -5.54 8.80
CA LYS A 95 -5.91 -4.96 7.68
C LYS A 95 -4.93 -4.34 6.71
N VAL A 96 -4.96 -4.81 5.47
CA VAL A 96 -4.04 -4.40 4.40
C VAL A 96 -4.84 -3.68 3.33
N SER A 97 -4.34 -2.54 2.86
CA SER A 97 -5.02 -1.75 1.84
C SER A 97 -5.05 -2.48 0.49
N LYS A 98 -6.01 -2.08 -0.36
CA LYS A 98 -6.16 -2.67 -1.69
C LYS A 98 -4.86 -2.62 -2.47
N GLY A 99 -4.47 -3.74 -3.07
CA GLY A 99 -3.29 -3.82 -3.93
C GLY A 99 -1.95 -3.85 -3.18
N VAL A 100 -1.96 -3.79 -1.84
CA VAL A 100 -0.79 -4.03 -1.00
C VAL A 100 -0.71 -5.52 -0.67
N ARG A 101 0.50 -6.08 -0.76
CA ARG A 101 0.84 -7.42 -0.25
C ARG A 101 1.88 -7.24 0.85
N ILE A 102 1.69 -7.97 1.95
CA ILE A 102 2.61 -7.98 3.08
C ILE A 102 3.16 -9.38 3.28
N GLU A 103 4.48 -9.48 3.33
CA GLU A 103 5.22 -10.70 3.64
C GLU A 103 5.90 -10.53 5.00
N LEU A 104 5.64 -11.48 5.89
CA LEU A 104 6.19 -11.52 7.24
C LEU A 104 7.22 -12.64 7.30
N ARG A 105 8.43 -12.32 7.77
CA ARG A 105 9.49 -13.31 7.89
C ARG A 105 10.18 -13.21 9.23
N ARG A 106 10.23 -14.34 9.94
CA ARG A 106 11.06 -14.48 11.12
C ARG A 106 12.54 -14.40 10.74
N VAL A 107 13.29 -13.61 11.50
CA VAL A 107 14.76 -13.52 11.38
C VAL A 107 15.37 -14.15 12.63
N SER A 108 16.45 -14.90 12.43
CA SER A 108 17.27 -15.47 13.49
C SER A 108 18.65 -14.82 13.48
N GLY A 109 19.27 -14.66 14.64
CA GLY A 109 20.63 -14.10 14.76
C GLY A 109 20.70 -12.62 15.14
N CYS A 110 19.61 -12.08 15.67
CA CYS A 110 19.57 -10.73 16.23
C CYS A 110 19.71 -10.81 17.76
N GLU A 111 20.27 -9.76 18.39
CA GLU A 111 20.61 -9.74 19.83
C GLU A 111 19.35 -9.80 20.72
N ALA A 112 18.19 -9.44 20.17
CA ALA A 112 16.88 -9.70 20.75
C ALA A 112 16.38 -11.11 20.38
N SER A 113 15.87 -11.85 21.38
CA SER A 113 15.43 -13.26 21.27
C SER A 113 14.28 -13.51 20.29
N VAL A 114 13.60 -12.47 19.81
CA VAL A 114 12.45 -12.54 18.92
C VAL A 114 12.57 -11.41 17.89
N SER A 115 12.91 -11.73 16.65
CA SER A 115 13.10 -10.73 15.60
C SER A 115 12.39 -11.10 14.30
N TYR A 116 11.80 -10.10 13.65
CA TYR A 116 10.99 -10.28 12.46
C TYR A 116 11.27 -9.17 11.44
N ARG A 117 10.92 -9.45 10.19
CA ARG A 117 10.92 -8.50 9.07
C ARG A 117 9.54 -8.46 8.45
N VAL A 118 9.13 -7.27 8.05
CA VAL A 118 7.89 -7.02 7.33
C VAL A 118 8.26 -6.41 5.98
N HIS A 119 7.87 -7.05 4.89
CA HIS A 119 8.02 -6.52 3.53
C HIS A 119 6.65 -6.17 2.98
N GLY A 120 6.49 -4.93 2.51
CA GLY A 120 5.29 -4.49 1.80
C GLY A 120 5.61 -4.13 0.36
N VAL A 121 4.74 -4.57 -0.55
CA VAL A 121 4.79 -4.20 -1.97
C VAL A 121 3.40 -3.81 -2.47
N HIS A 122 3.34 -3.02 -3.54
CA HIS A 122 2.08 -2.63 -4.17
C HIS A 122 2.03 -3.10 -5.62
N GLU A 123 0.88 -3.63 -6.07
CA GLU A 123 0.69 -4.13 -7.44
C GLU A 123 0.94 -3.07 -8.53
N LYS A 124 0.73 -1.78 -8.21
CA LYS A 124 0.96 -0.64 -9.12
C LYS A 124 2.36 -0.02 -9.00
N LEU A 125 3.22 -0.55 -8.15
CA LEU A 125 4.61 -0.08 -7.96
C LEU A 125 5.59 -1.22 -8.27
N PRO A 126 5.74 -1.64 -9.54
CA PRO A 126 6.73 -2.65 -9.90
C PRO A 126 8.14 -2.09 -9.63
N GLY A 127 9.00 -2.89 -9.00
CA GLY A 127 10.37 -2.49 -8.69
C GLY A 127 10.54 -1.59 -7.45
N TRP A 128 9.51 -1.48 -6.61
CA TRP A 128 9.60 -0.75 -5.35
C TRP A 128 8.88 -1.49 -4.24
N GLY A 129 9.49 -1.53 -3.06
CA GLY A 129 8.91 -2.08 -1.84
C GLY A 129 9.38 -1.31 -0.61
N PHE A 130 8.81 -1.68 0.53
CA PHE A 130 9.15 -1.09 1.82
C PHE A 130 9.35 -2.18 2.85
N CYS A 131 10.43 -2.09 3.60
CA CYS A 131 10.82 -3.08 4.59
C CYS A 131 10.98 -2.46 5.96
N PHE A 132 10.47 -3.15 6.96
CA PHE A 132 10.75 -2.91 8.36
C PHE A 132 11.48 -4.12 8.94
N SER A 133 12.59 -3.87 9.62
CA SER A 133 13.39 -4.90 10.30
C SER A 133 13.42 -4.60 11.80
N ALA A 134 12.81 -5.48 12.60
CA ALA A 134 12.86 -5.38 14.06
C ALA A 134 14.28 -5.63 14.62
N CYS A 135 15.13 -6.34 13.86
CA CYS A 135 16.54 -6.55 14.22
C CYS A 135 17.35 -5.25 14.28
N GLU A 136 17.15 -4.38 13.30
CA GLU A 136 17.92 -3.14 13.15
C GLU A 136 17.14 -1.92 13.64
N GLY A 137 15.84 -2.07 13.93
CA GLY A 137 14.92 -0.96 14.15
C GLY A 137 14.79 -0.03 12.93
N ARG A 138 15.14 -0.52 11.73
CA ARG A 138 15.32 0.31 10.53
C ARG A 138 14.21 0.08 9.51
N GLN A 139 13.78 1.19 8.90
CA GLN A 139 12.88 1.21 7.76
C GLN A 139 13.69 1.47 6.48
N THR A 140 13.46 0.67 5.44
CA THR A 140 14.20 0.73 4.19
C THR A 140 13.30 0.61 2.98
N GLU A 141 13.56 1.41 1.95
CA GLU A 141 12.96 1.16 0.64
C GLU A 141 13.75 0.04 -0.06
N THR A 142 13.04 -0.81 -0.80
CA THR A 142 13.61 -1.94 -1.52
C THR A 142 13.21 -1.93 -2.99
N ASP A 143 13.83 -2.77 -3.80
CA ASP A 143 13.49 -2.98 -5.20
C ASP A 143 12.20 -3.81 -5.40
N GLY A 144 11.48 -4.11 -4.31
CA GLY A 144 10.25 -4.90 -4.32
C GLY A 144 10.48 -6.42 -4.43
N THR A 145 11.72 -6.91 -4.48
CA THR A 145 12.02 -8.36 -4.54
C THR A 145 12.14 -9.01 -3.17
N GLY A 146 12.32 -8.21 -2.11
CA GLY A 146 12.38 -8.67 -0.73
C GLY A 146 12.95 -7.61 0.20
N CYS A 147 13.17 -8.01 1.46
CA CYS A 147 13.97 -7.23 2.41
C CYS A 147 15.46 -7.61 2.35
N PRO A 148 16.37 -6.61 2.45
CA PRO A 148 17.79 -6.88 2.69
C PRO A 148 18.00 -7.59 4.03
#